data_AF-A0A1R3K1Q3-F1
#
_entry.id   AF-A0A1R3K1Q3-F1
#
_cell.length_a   1.000
_cell.length_b   1.000
_cell.length_c   1.000
_cell.angle_alpha   90.00
_cell.angle_beta   90.00
_cell.angle_gamma   90.00
#
_symmetry.space_group_name_H-M   'P 1'
#
loop_
_entity.id
_entity.type
_entity.pdbx_description
1 polymer ?
#
loop_
_entity_poly.entity_id
_entity_poly.type
_entity_poly.pdbx_seq_one_letter_code
_entity_poly.pdbx_strand_id
1 'polypeptide(L)' 'MALTLSDKDSIALIHARLSQLKPSLKAYVIARVARKWETILPTQTQPINADLLLVDDMVC' A
#
# COMPACT_ATOMS: atom_id res chain seq x y z
N MET A 1 -14.00 7.24 -16.79
CA MET A 1 -12.91 7.98 -17.45
C MET A 1 -11.67 7.11 -17.35
N ALA A 2 -11.14 6.63 -18.49
CA ALA A 2 -9.93 5.81 -18.51
C ALA A 2 -8.71 6.74 -18.45
N LEU A 3 -7.82 6.51 -17.49
CA LEU A 3 -6.57 7.25 -17.35
C LEU A 3 -5.58 6.72 -18.40
N THR A 4 -5.29 7.51 -19.43
CA THR A 4 -4.26 7.21 -20.42
C THR A 4 -2.89 7.51 -19.83
N LEU A 5 -2.17 6.47 -19.38
CA LEU A 5 -0.77 6.57 -18.96
C LEU A 5 0.12 6.70 -20.22
N SER A 6 0.92 7.76 -20.27
CA SER A 6 1.89 8.00 -21.34
C SER A 6 3.04 7.00 -21.24
N ASP A 7 3.32 6.31 -22.33
CA ASP A 7 4.07 5.05 -22.37
C ASP A 7 5.60 5.16 -22.13
N LYS A 8 6.08 6.36 -21.78
CA LYS A 8 7.51 6.70 -21.73
C LYS A 8 8.14 6.53 -20.34
N ASP A 9 7.31 6.44 -19.29
CA ASP A 9 7.71 6.24 -17.89
C ASP A 9 6.92 5.10 -17.22
N SER A 10 6.46 4.14 -18.02
CA SER A 10 5.63 3.01 -17.60
C SER A 10 6.42 2.06 -16.68
N ILE A 11 6.57 2.40 -15.40
CA ILE A 11 6.93 1.43 -14.37
C ILE A 11 5.85 0.36 -14.46
N ALA A 12 6.19 -0.81 -15.00
CA ALA A 12 5.24 -1.91 -15.15
C ALA A 12 4.63 -2.19 -13.78
N LEU A 13 3.36 -1.81 -13.62
CA LEU A 13 2.63 -1.95 -12.38
C LEU A 13 2.26 -3.43 -12.23
N ILE A 14 3.15 -4.17 -11.58
CA ILE A 14 2.94 -5.60 -11.32
C ILE A 14 2.02 -5.79 -10.13
N HIS A 15 1.14 -6.79 -10.20
CA HIS A 15 0.41 -7.26 -9.03
C HIS A 15 1.31 -8.24 -8.27
N ALA A 16 1.45 -8.05 -6.96
CA ALA A 16 2.30 -8.89 -6.11
C ALA A 16 1.58 -9.25 -4.81
N ARG A 17 1.94 -10.41 -4.25
CA ARG A 17 1.60 -10.79 -2.86
C ARG A 17 2.53 -10.08 -1.88
N LEU A 18 2.10 -9.91 -0.63
CA LEU A 18 2.93 -9.31 0.42
C LEU A 18 4.24 -10.10 0.62
N SER A 19 4.16 -11.43 0.54
CA SER A 19 5.31 -12.34 0.64
C SER A 19 6.33 -12.21 -0.50
N GLN A 20 5.97 -11.57 -1.61
CA GLN A 20 6.83 -11.39 -2.78
C GLN A 20 7.52 -10.01 -2.79
N LEU A 21 7.17 -9.13 -1.86
CA LEU A 21 7.75 -7.80 -1.78
C LEU A 21 9.23 -7.88 -1.40
N LYS A 22 10.04 -7.06 -2.08
CA LYS A 22 11.47 -6.90 -1.83
C LYS A 22 11.81 -5.42 -1.78
N PRO A 23 12.92 -5.02 -1.12
CA PRO A 23 13.41 -3.65 -1.19
C PRO A 23 13.53 -3.17 -2.64
N SER A 24 13.18 -1.91 -2.88
CA SER A 24 13.20 -1.26 -4.20
C SER A 24 12.19 -1.77 -5.24
N LEU A 25 11.27 -2.66 -4.88
CA LEU A 25 10.17 -3.08 -5.76
C LEU A 25 8.95 -2.15 -5.60
N LYS A 26 8.39 -1.68 -6.73
CA LYS A 26 7.11 -0.97 -6.76
C LYS A 26 6.05 -1.87 -7.37
N ALA A 27 5.03 -2.23 -6.59
CA ALA A 27 3.98 -3.17 -6.99
C ALA A 27 2.61 -2.71 -6.45
N TYR A 28 1.55 -3.19 -7.11
CA TYR A 28 0.19 -3.13 -6.59
C TYR A 28 -0.10 -4.37 -5.75
N VAL A 29 -0.61 -4.17 -4.54
CA VAL A 29 -1.00 -5.25 -3.63
C VAL A 29 -2.46 -5.08 -3.27
N ILE A 30 -3.22 -6.17 -3.39
CA ILE A 30 -4.59 -6.25 -2.88
C ILE A 30 -4.50 -7.01 -1.55
N ALA A 31 -4.76 -6.31 -0.45
CA ALA A 31 -4.72 -6.87 0.89
C ALA A 31 -5.87 -6.32 1.74
N ARG A 32 -6.22 -7.04 2.81
CA ARG A 32 -7.18 -6.60 3.82
C ARG A 32 -6.45 -5.77 4.86
N VAL A 33 -7.09 -4.72 5.36
CA VAL A 33 -6.59 -3.97 6.51
C VAL A 33 -6.93 -4.75 7.78
N ALA A 34 -5.92 -5.28 8.45
CA ALA A 34 -6.08 -5.99 9.71
C ALA A 34 -6.14 -5.01 10.90
N ARG A 35 -5.32 -3.94 10.86
CA ARG A 35 -5.35 -2.89 11.88
C ARG A 35 -4.86 -1.56 11.29
N LYS A 36 -5.44 -0.47 11.80
CA LYS A 36 -5.01 0.90 11.55
C LYS A 36 -4.70 1.56 12.89
N TRP A 37 -3.55 2.19 13.01
CA TRP A 37 -3.24 3.09 14.12
C TRP A 37 -3.19 4.51 13.60
N GLU A 38 -3.81 5.41 14.35
CA GLU A 38 -3.71 6.85 14.13
C GLU A 38 -2.89 7.43 15.26
N THR A 39 -1.71 7.95 14.93
CA THR A 39 -0.87 8.62 15.92
C THR A 39 -1.24 10.08 15.95
N ILE A 40 -1.97 10.47 17.00
CA ILE A 40 -2.28 11.86 17.31
C ILE A 40 -1.28 12.32 18.37
N LEU A 41 -0.42 13.28 18.01
CA LEU A 41 0.49 13.88 18.98
C LEU A 41 -0.29 14.70 20.01
N PRO A 42 0.25 14.88 21.23
CA PRO A 42 -0.31 15.83 22.18
C PRO A 42 -0.53 17.19 21.51
N THR A 43 -1.65 17.85 21.83
CA THR A 43 -2.10 19.15 21.29
C THR A 43 -2.49 19.20 19.80
N GLN A 44 -2.45 18.08 19.08
CA GLN A 44 -2.95 17.99 17.70
C GLN A 44 -4.36 17.40 17.67
N THR A 45 -5.15 17.77 16.67
CA THR A 45 -6.47 17.18 16.39
C THR A 45 -6.47 16.28 15.16
N GLN A 46 -5.42 16.35 14.34
CA GLN A 46 -5.24 15.52 13.16
C GLN A 46 -4.07 14.55 13.37
N PRO A 47 -4.20 13.28 12.94
CA PRO A 47 -3.13 12.30 13.05
C PRO A 47 -1.98 12.66 12.11
N ILE A 48 -0.74 12.53 12.61
CA ILE A 48 0.46 12.81 11.81
C ILE A 48 0.88 11.62 10.95
N ASN A 49 0.59 10.40 11.42
CA ASN A 49 0.91 9.14 10.75
C ASN A 49 -0.28 8.19 10.85
N ALA A 50 -0.50 7.45 9.78
CA ALA A 50 -1.41 6.32 9.74
C ALA A 50 -0.58 5.06 9.45
N ASP A 51 -0.30 4.28 10.49
CA ASP A 51 0.34 2.97 10.33
C ASP A 51 -0.75 1.94 10.03
N LEU A 52 -0.55 1.16 8.97
CA LEU A 52 -1.48 0.13 8.52
C LEU A 52 -0.80 -1.24 8.59
N LEU A 53 -1.45 -2.17 9.28
CA LEU A 53 -1.13 -3.59 9.19
C LEU A 53 -2.03 -4.21 8.11
N LEU A 54 -1.39 -4.71 7.06
CA LEU A 54 -2.04 -5.36 5.93
C LEU A 54 -1.84 -6.88 6.01
N VAL A 55 -2.87 -7.63 5.64
CA VAL A 55 -2.83 -9.09 5.52
C VAL A 55 -3.40 -9.47 4.16
N ASP A 56 -2.67 -10.27 3.39
CA ASP A 56 -3.16 -10.87 2.15
C ASP A 56 -3.64 -12.31 2.40
N ASP A 57 -4.59 -12.76 1.57
CA ASP A 57 -5.18 -14.09 1.72
C ASP A 57 -4.12 -15.14 1.37
N MET A 58 -3.62 -15.89 2.37
CA MET A 58 -2.87 -17.11 2.13
C MET A 58 -3.83 -18.15 1.57
N VAL A 59 -3.67 -18.49 0.29
CA VAL A 59 -4.26 -19.72 -0.25
C VAL A 59 -3.55 -20.87 0.48
N CYS A 60 -4.23 -21.49 1.45
CA CYS A 60 -3.82 -22.77 2.04
C CYS A 60 -3.76 -23.86 0.98
#